data_AF-A0A7S1A5K5-F1
#
_entry.id   AF-A0A7S1A5K5-F1
#
_cell.length_a   1.000
_cell.length_b   1.000
_cell.length_c   1.000
_cell.angle_alpha   90.00
_cell.angle_beta   90.00
_cell.angle_gamma   90.00
#
_symmetry.space_group_name_H-M   'P 1'
#
loop_
_entity.id
_entity.type
_entity.pdbx_description
1 polymer ?
#
loop_
_entity_poly.entity_id
_entity_poly.type
_entity_poly.pdbx_seq_one_letter_code
_entity_poly.pdbx_strand_id
1 'polypeptide(L)'
;YKGCIFHLRVTFPSSYPELAPECRFMTNILHMNAGGNGTVKLKVVEQWHSELTVRDLLVAIVSMLVHPDPSYVLDEDLATLFKTHREQHDQTVREYMDRCMS
;
A
#
# COMPACT_ATOMS: atom_id res chain seq x y z
N TYR A 1 -1.61 -9.59 6.98
CA TYR A 1 -2.39 -8.36 7.23
C TYR A 1 -3.68 -8.58 8.02
N LYS A 2 -4.39 -9.72 7.87
CA LYS A 2 -5.61 -10.00 8.66
C LYS A 2 -5.34 -9.80 10.16
N GLY A 3 -6.22 -9.07 10.84
CA GLY A 3 -6.12 -8.78 12.27
C GLY A 3 -5.36 -7.50 12.63
N CYS A 4 -4.61 -6.90 11.69
CA CYS A 4 -3.89 -5.65 11.92
C CYS A 4 -4.81 -4.42 11.79
N ILE A 5 -4.51 -3.36 12.56
CA ILE A 5 -5.12 -2.03 12.41
C ILE A 5 -4.10 -1.09 11.75
N PHE A 6 -4.45 -0.54 10.59
CA PHE A 6 -3.60 0.40 9.86
C PHE A 6 -4.10 1.83 10.00
N HIS A 7 -3.26 2.70 10.52
CA HIS A 7 -3.49 4.14 10.50
C HIS A 7 -2.91 4.72 9.22
N LEU A 8 -3.70 5.55 8.53
CA LEU A 8 -3.31 6.23 7.30
C LEU A 8 -3.31 7.75 7.54
N ARG A 9 -2.36 8.45 6.92
CA ARG A 9 -2.39 9.90 6.77
C ARG A 9 -2.67 10.24 5.32
N VAL A 10 -3.73 11.02 5.09
CA VAL A 10 -4.08 11.54 3.78
C VAL A 10 -3.86 13.06 3.80
N THR A 11 -3.00 13.54 2.92
CA THR A 11 -2.64 14.96 2.80
C THR A 11 -3.12 15.48 1.45
N PHE A 12 -3.98 16.50 1.48
CA PHE A 12 -4.54 17.08 0.26
C PHE A 12 -3.64 18.22 -0.24
N PRO A 13 -3.22 18.21 -1.51
CA PRO A 13 -2.56 19.35 -2.11
C PRO A 13 -3.55 20.52 -2.27
N SER A 14 -3.02 21.74 -2.43
CA SER A 14 -3.85 22.93 -2.72
C SER A 14 -4.58 22.85 -4.07
N SER A 15 -4.06 22.03 -4.99
CA SER A 15 -4.63 21.74 -6.30
C SER A 15 -5.48 20.46 -6.31
N TYR A 16 -6.07 20.09 -5.17
CA TYR A 16 -7.06 19.01 -5.15
C TYR A 16 -8.41 19.57 -5.66
N PRO A 17 -9.13 18.87 -6.56
CA PRO A 17 -8.93 17.47 -6.96
C PRO A 17 -8.11 17.26 -8.24
N GLU A 18 -7.49 18.27 -8.84
CA GLU A 18 -6.69 18.10 -10.06
C GLU A 18 -5.47 17.19 -9.84
N LEU A 19 -4.82 17.28 -8.68
CA LEU A 19 -3.79 16.34 -8.23
C LEU A 19 -4.30 15.42 -7.13
N ALA A 20 -3.78 14.19 -7.13
CA ALA A 20 -4.10 13.19 -6.13
C ALA A 20 -3.72 13.66 -4.71
N PRO A 21 -4.49 13.28 -3.68
CA PRO A 21 -4.04 13.40 -2.31
C PRO A 21 -2.90 12.41 -2.06
N GLU A 22 -1.92 12.81 -1.28
CA GLU A 22 -0.85 11.91 -0.85
C GLU A 22 -1.37 11.01 0.29
N CYS A 23 -1.19 9.69 0.17
CA CYS A 23 -1.50 8.76 1.25
C CYS A 23 -0.24 8.07 1.76
N ARG A 24 -0.10 8.02 3.08
CA ARG A 24 0.97 7.27 3.76
C ARG A 24 0.43 6.38 4.86
N PHE A 25 0.98 5.17 4.98
CA PHE A 25 0.84 4.35 6.18
C PHE A 25 1.60 4.98 7.34
N MET A 26 0.91 5.20 8.44
CA MET A 26 1.50 5.59 9.72
C MET A 26 1.84 4.36 10.56
N THR A 27 1.11 3.26 10.38
CA THR A 27 1.48 1.95 10.91
C THR A 27 2.53 1.32 10.00
N ASN A 28 3.62 0.80 10.56
CA ASN A 28 4.62 0.05 9.79
C ASN A 28 3.97 -1.12 9.05
N ILE A 29 4.31 -1.28 7.78
CA ILE A 29 3.77 -2.34 6.93
C ILE A 29 4.89 -2.88 6.03
N LEU A 30 4.95 -4.20 5.89
CA LEU A 30 5.77 -4.86 4.89
C LEU A 30 4.89 -5.25 3.71
N HIS A 31 5.00 -4.52 2.59
CA HIS A 31 4.16 -4.72 1.40
C HIS A 31 4.88 -4.21 0.14
N MET A 32 4.80 -4.94 -0.98
CA MET A 32 5.57 -4.58 -2.20
C MET A 32 5.22 -3.19 -2.76
N ASN A 33 3.94 -2.78 -2.64
CA ASN A 33 3.44 -1.46 -3.03
C ASN A 33 3.60 -0.35 -1.96
N ALA A 34 4.23 -0.63 -0.82
CA ALA A 34 4.46 0.34 0.25
C ALA A 34 5.96 0.49 0.55
N GLY A 35 6.43 1.73 0.70
CA GLY A 35 7.81 2.01 1.09
C GLY A 35 8.01 1.92 2.60
N GLY A 36 9.26 1.73 3.03
CA GLY A 36 9.62 1.65 4.47
C GLY A 36 9.32 2.93 5.28
N ASN A 37 9.11 4.06 4.61
CA ASN A 37 8.66 5.32 5.23
C ASN A 37 7.12 5.50 5.19
N GLY A 38 6.38 4.47 4.79
CA GLY A 38 4.93 4.46 4.70
C GLY A 38 4.36 4.99 3.38
N THR A 39 5.16 5.42 2.41
CA THR A 39 4.63 5.83 1.10
C THR A 39 3.89 4.68 0.41
N VAL A 40 2.90 5.02 -0.42
CA VAL A 40 2.09 4.03 -1.14
C VAL A 40 2.14 4.34 -2.64
N LYS A 41 2.35 3.31 -3.46
CA LYS A 41 2.28 3.43 -4.92
C LYS A 41 1.13 2.60 -5.45
N LEU A 42 0.16 3.27 -6.07
CA LEU A 42 -1.08 2.68 -6.57
C LEU A 42 -1.42 3.22 -7.94
N LYS A 43 -2.01 2.37 -8.77
CA LYS A 43 -2.57 2.76 -10.07
C LYS A 43 -3.48 3.98 -10.00
N VAL A 44 -4.36 4.05 -9.00
CA VAL A 44 -5.32 5.16 -8.85
C VAL A 44 -4.63 6.51 -8.59
N VAL A 45 -3.46 6.50 -7.96
CA VAL A 45 -2.67 7.72 -7.71
C VAL A 45 -1.95 8.13 -8.99
N GLU A 46 -1.37 7.18 -9.72
CA GLU A 46 -0.65 7.42 -10.99
C GLU A 46 -1.60 7.82 -12.14
N GLN A 47 -2.86 7.38 -12.08
CA GLN A 47 -3.90 7.67 -13.07
C GLN A 47 -4.96 8.62 -12.51
N TRP A 48 -4.60 9.43 -11.52
CA TRP A 48 -5.54 10.32 -10.87
C TRP A 48 -6.15 11.35 -11.83
N HIS A 49 -7.43 11.60 -11.68
CA HIS A 49 -8.17 12.66 -12.33
C HIS A 49 -9.28 13.16 -11.39
N SER A 50 -9.83 14.34 -11.67
CA SER A 50 -10.73 15.07 -10.75
C SER A 50 -12.08 14.40 -10.47
N GLU A 51 -12.44 13.33 -11.19
CA GLU A 51 -13.64 12.53 -10.91
C GLU A 51 -13.38 11.40 -9.88
N LEU A 52 -12.11 11.06 -9.64
CA LEU A 52 -11.74 10.10 -8.60
C LEU A 52 -11.85 10.73 -7.22
N THR A 53 -12.17 9.88 -6.25
CA THR A 53 -12.45 10.31 -4.89
C THR A 53 -11.51 9.67 -3.88
N VAL A 54 -11.48 10.22 -2.66
CA VAL A 54 -10.79 9.58 -1.53
C VAL A 54 -11.32 8.17 -1.27
N ARG A 55 -12.60 7.91 -1.56
CA ARG A 55 -13.17 6.55 -1.45
C ARG A 55 -12.50 5.59 -2.43
N ASP A 56 -12.29 5.99 -3.68
CA ASP A 56 -11.62 5.15 -4.68
C ASP A 56 -10.17 4.87 -4.28
N LEU A 57 -9.49 5.86 -3.72
CA LEU A 57 -8.15 5.68 -3.13
C LEU A 57 -8.16 4.66 -1.98
N LEU A 58 -9.08 4.79 -1.03
CA LEU A 58 -9.18 3.85 0.10
C LEU A 58 -9.55 2.44 -0.34
N VAL A 59 -10.43 2.30 -1.34
CA VAL A 59 -10.76 1.00 -1.95
C VAL A 59 -9.52 0.39 -2.61
N ALA A 60 -8.73 1.18 -3.34
CA ALA A 60 -7.47 0.70 -3.94
C ALA A 60 -6.46 0.26 -2.88
N ILE A 61 -6.36 0.97 -1.74
CA ILE A 61 -5.52 0.58 -0.61
C ILE A 61 -5.96 -0.77 -0.03
N VAL A 62 -7.26 -0.96 0.21
CA VAL A 62 -7.77 -2.27 0.68
C VAL A 62 -7.50 -3.36 -0.36
N SER A 63 -7.69 -3.05 -1.65
CA SER A 63 -7.46 -4.00 -2.74
C SER A 63 -5.99 -4.45 -2.80
N MET A 64 -5.01 -3.54 -2.70
CA MET A 64 -3.60 -3.93 -2.75
C MET A 64 -3.21 -4.87 -1.60
N LEU A 65 -3.79 -4.71 -0.40
CA LEU A 65 -3.50 -5.59 0.73
C LEU A 65 -3.97 -7.03 0.49
N VAL A 66 -5.01 -7.22 -0.33
CA VAL A 66 -5.53 -8.55 -0.70
C VAL A 66 -4.83 -9.07 -1.97
N HIS A 67 -4.59 -8.18 -2.92
CA HIS A 67 -4.04 -8.45 -4.23
C HIS A 67 -2.87 -7.49 -4.50
N PRO A 68 -1.67 -7.81 -4.01
CA PRO A 68 -0.50 -7.00 -4.26
C PRO A 68 -0.25 -6.82 -5.77
N ASP A 69 0.09 -5.60 -6.19
CA ASP A 69 0.20 -5.24 -7.60
C ASP A 69 1.67 -5.18 -8.05
N PRO A 70 2.15 -6.16 -8.83
CA PRO A 70 3.56 -6.21 -9.26
C PRO A 70 3.93 -5.15 -10.30
N SER A 71 2.99 -4.32 -10.78
CA SER A 71 3.27 -3.20 -11.69
C SER A 71 3.60 -1.89 -10.97
N TYR A 72 3.27 -1.77 -9.67
CA TYR A 72 3.46 -0.55 -8.88
C TYR A 72 4.34 -0.78 -7.65
N VAL A 73 5.51 -1.37 -7.86
CA VAL A 73 6.41 -1.80 -6.79
C VAL A 73 7.21 -0.63 -6.19
N LEU A 74 7.39 -0.67 -4.87
CA LEU A 74 8.32 0.14 -4.09
C LEU A 74 9.38 -0.72 -3.38
N ASP A 75 9.08 -2.00 -3.13
CA ASP A 75 10.03 -2.99 -2.60
C ASP A 75 10.22 -4.13 -3.63
N GLU A 76 11.27 -4.00 -4.44
CA GLU A 76 11.60 -4.92 -5.54
C GLU A 76 12.00 -6.31 -5.06
N ASP A 77 12.66 -6.39 -3.90
CA ASP A 77 13.06 -7.67 -3.31
C ASP A 77 11.82 -8.44 -2.86
N LEU A 78 10.88 -7.77 -2.19
CA LEU A 78 9.61 -8.38 -1.77
C LEU A 78 8.73 -8.74 -2.98
N ALA A 79 8.71 -7.92 -4.03
CA ALA A 79 8.01 -8.25 -5.28
C ALA A 79 8.62 -9.46 -5.99
N THR A 80 9.95 -9.56 -6.01
CA THR A 80 10.66 -10.72 -6.56
C THR A 80 10.37 -11.97 -5.75
N LEU A 81 10.40 -11.87 -4.41
CA LEU A 81 10.06 -12.97 -3.52
C LEU A 81 8.60 -13.41 -3.71
N PHE A 82 7.67 -12.47 -3.86
CA PHE A 82 6.26 -12.77 -4.14
C PHE A 82 6.08 -13.58 -5.43
N LYS A 83 6.82 -13.22 -6.50
CA LYS A 83 6.74 -13.87 -7.81
C LYS A 83 7.42 -15.24 -7.85
N THR A 84 8.54 -15.39 -7.14
CA THR A 84 9.42 -16.57 -7.25
C THR A 84 9.19 -17.60 -6.14
N HIS A 85 8.85 -17.15 -4.93
CA HIS A 85 8.75 -17.99 -3.73
C HIS A 85 7.56 -17.54 -2.86
N ARG A 86 6.34 -17.78 -3.35
CA ARG A 86 5.11 -17.26 -2.74
C ARG A 86 4.91 -17.67 -1.28
N GLU A 87 5.22 -18.92 -0.91
CA GLU A 87 5.08 -19.39 0.47
C GLU A 87 6.03 -18.65 1.42
N GLN A 88 7.28 -18.46 1.01
CA GLN A 88 8.28 -17.72 1.78
C GLN A 88 7.93 -16.24 1.93
N HIS A 89 7.41 -15.62 0.86
CA HIS A 89 6.84 -14.28 0.93
C HIS A 89 5.74 -14.19 1.99
N ASP A 90 4.74 -15.07 1.91
CA ASP A 90 3.58 -15.02 2.80
C ASP A 90 3.97 -15.30 4.26
N GLN A 91 4.95 -16.16 4.51
CA GLN A 91 5.52 -16.38 5.84
C GLN A 91 6.26 -15.14 6.35
N THR A 92 7.14 -14.56 5.54
CA THR A 92 7.92 -13.36 5.91
C THR A 92 7.01 -12.20 6.27
N VAL A 93 5.97 -11.94 5.45
CA VAL A 93 4.98 -10.90 5.72
C VAL A 93 4.20 -11.20 7.00
N ARG A 94 3.78 -12.46 7.22
CA ARG A 94 3.06 -12.82 8.45
C ARG A 94 3.90 -12.56 9.70
N GLU A 95 5.13 -13.07 9.74
CA GLU A 95 6.06 -12.89 10.87
C GLU A 95 6.41 -11.41 11.12
N TYR A 96 6.50 -10.61 10.05
CA TYR A 96 6.65 -9.16 10.19
C TYR A 96 5.41 -8.53 10.82
N MET A 97 4.24 -8.84 10.28
CA MET A 97 2.98 -8.20 10.69
C MET A 97 2.45 -8.70 12.05
N ASP A 98 2.85 -9.87 12.51
CA ASP A 98 2.50 -10.38 13.85
C ASP A 98 3.04 -9.47 14.97
N ARG A 99 4.17 -8.80 14.71
CA ARG A 99 4.75 -7.80 15.62
C ARG A 99 3.96 -6.49 15.68
N CYS A 100 3.05 -6.24 14.74
CA CYS A 100 2.18 -5.07 14.77
C CYS A 100 0.93 -5.26 15.65
N MET A 101 0.72 -6.46 16.20
CA MET A 101 -0.42 -6.79 17.08
C MET A 101 -0.09 -6.74 18.58
N SER A 102 1.17 -6.44 18.96
CA SER A 102 1.62 -6.26 20.35
C SER A 102 1.86 -4.80 20.67
#